data_AF-A0A7C4C559-F1
#
_entry.id   AF-A0A7C4C559-F1
#
_cell.length_a   1.000
_cell.length_b   1.000
_cell.length_c   1.000
_cell.angle_alpha   90.00
_cell.angle_beta   90.00
_cell.angle_gamma   90.00
#
_symmetry.space_group_name_H-M   'P 1'
#
loop_
_entity.id
_entity.type
_entity.pdbx_description
1 polymer ?
#
loop_
_entity_poly.entity_id
_entity_poly.type
_entity_poly.pdbx_seq_one_letter_code
_entity_poly.pdbx_strand_id
1 'polypeptide(L)' 'MVDFKAESEEVSRSFDVEILSIKYEKNHFHMIFKAKPTLDIPKYINIISNNINRNS' A
#
# COMPACT_ATOMS: atom_id res chain seq x y z
N MET A 1 0.58 8.77 -15.97
CA MET A 1 0.94 7.61 -15.14
C MET A 1 0.55 7.97 -13.73
N VAL A 2 -0.46 7.32 -13.17
CA VAL A 2 -0.87 7.60 -11.80
C VAL A 2 0.26 7.17 -10.87
N ASP A 3 0.61 8.01 -9.90
CA ASP A 3 1.71 7.75 -8.99
C ASP A 3 1.28 6.66 -8.00
N PHE A 4 1.82 5.45 -8.16
CA PHE A 4 1.59 4.29 -7.29
C PHE A 4 1.73 4.64 -5.80
N LYS A 5 2.66 5.55 -5.48
CA LYS A 5 2.85 6.03 -4.12
C LYS A 5 1.62 6.80 -3.64
N ALA A 6 1.10 7.72 -4.44
CA ALA A 6 -0.05 8.55 -4.07
C ALA A 6 -1.32 7.73 -3.82
N GLU A 7 -1.59 6.72 -4.67
CA GLU A 7 -2.73 5.82 -4.47
C GLU A 7 -2.55 4.92 -3.24
N SER A 8 -1.35 4.36 -3.05
CA SER A 8 -1.05 3.54 -1.87
C SER A 8 -1.24 4.36 -0.59
N GLU A 9 -0.78 5.61 -0.58
CA GLU A 9 -1.00 6.54 0.53
C GLU A 9 -2.49 6.83 0.77
N GLU A 10 -3.27 7.02 -0.29
CA GLU A 10 -4.72 7.25 -0.18
C GLU A 10 -5.46 6.07 0.44
N VAL A 11 -5.18 4.87 -0.05
CA VAL A 11 -5.74 3.64 0.50
C VAL A 11 -5.32 3.47 1.95
N SER A 12 -4.04 3.67 2.25
CA SER A 12 -3.47 3.50 3.59
C SER A 12 -4.12 4.42 4.63
N ARG A 13 -4.47 5.66 4.24
CA ARG A 13 -5.20 6.59 5.12
C ARG A 13 -6.53 6.01 5.62
N SER A 14 -7.24 5.26 4.78
CA SER A 14 -8.51 4.61 5.16
C SER A 14 -8.35 3.48 6.17
N PHE A 15 -7.12 2.97 6.34
CA PHE A 15 -6.78 1.89 7.28
C PHE A 15 -6.04 2.39 8.53
N ASP A 16 -5.89 3.70 8.70
CA ASP A 16 -5.04 4.29 9.75
C ASP A 16 -3.61 3.74 9.69
N VAL A 17 -3.10 3.59 8.46
CA VAL A 17 -1.75 3.14 8.14
C VAL A 17 -0.93 4.30 7.61
N GLU A 18 0.24 4.51 8.21
CA GLU A 18 1.22 5.50 7.77
C GLU A 18 2.30 4.82 6.93
N ILE A 19 2.44 5.19 5.67
CA ILE A 19 3.53 4.72 4.82
C ILE A 19 4.79 5.52 5.14
N LEU A 20 5.85 4.84 5.59
CA LEU A 20 7.16 5.45 5.85
C LEU A 20 8.04 5.45 4.61
N SER A 21 7.94 4.39 3.79
CA SER A 21 8.66 4.25 2.53
C SER A 21 7.93 3.27 1.63
N ILE A 22 7.89 3.56 0.34
CA ILE A 22 7.43 2.63 -0.68
C ILE A 22 8.33 2.73 -1.92
N LYS A 23 8.75 1.57 -2.44
CA LYS A 23 9.57 1.46 -3.65
C LYS A 23 8.92 0.44 -4.56
N TYR A 24 8.69 0.82 -5.81
CA TYR A 24 8.13 -0.05 -6.83
C TYR A 24 9.23 -0.54 -7.77
N GLU A 25 9.25 -1.84 -8.02
CA GLU A 25 10.14 -2.50 -8.96
C GLU A 25 9.33 -3.29 -9.99
N LYS A 26 10.01 -3.88 -10.97
CA LYS A 26 9.36 -4.45 -12.17
C LYS A 26 8.32 -5.54 -11.91
N ASN A 27 8.40 -6.25 -10.78
CA ASN A 27 7.54 -7.39 -10.45
C ASN A 27 7.14 -7.45 -8.96
N HIS A 28 7.57 -6.48 -8.16
CA HIS A 28 7.27 -6.43 -6.74
C HIS A 28 7.45 -5.01 -6.20
N PHE A 29 7.04 -4.80 -4.96
CA PHE A 29 7.26 -3.55 -4.26
C PHE A 29 7.79 -3.82 -2.85
N HIS A 30 8.53 -2.86 -2.32
CA HIS A 30 8.97 -2.84 -0.92
C HIS A 30 8.21 -1.73 -0.21
N MET A 31 7.64 -2.04 0.95
CA MET A 31 6.86 -1.09 1.72
C MET A 31 7.23 -1.20 3.20
N ILE A 32 7.53 -0.05 3.80
CA ILE A 32 7.65 0.12 5.26
C ILE A 32 6.47 0.96 5.69
N PHE A 33 5.69 0.45 6.63
CA PHE A 33 4.52 1.14 7.15
C PHE A 33 4.39 0.96 8.66
N LYS A 34 3.72 1.93 9.29
CA LYS A 34 3.35 1.91 10.70
C LYS A 34 1.84 1.75 10.80
N ALA A 35 1.41 0.87 11.69
CA ALA A 35 0.00 0.57 11.91
C ALA A 35 -0.26 0.23 13.38
N LYS A 36 -1.54 0.23 13.77
CA LYS A 36 -1.96 -0.31 15.06
C LYS A 36 -1.86 -1.85 15.05
N PRO A 37 -1.60 -2.50 16.20
CA PRO A 37 -1.60 -3.97 16.31
C PRO A 37 -2.94 -4.62 15.93
N THR A 38 -4.02 -3.85 15.93
CA THR A 38 -5.38 -4.28 15.54
C THR A 38 -5.62 -4.28 14.04
N LEU A 39 -4.63 -3.88 13.22
CA LEU A 39 -4.76 -3.91 11.76
C LEU A 39 -4.96 -5.34 11.28
N ASP A 40 -5.98 -5.56 10.46
CA ASP A 40 -6.12 -6.77 9.67
C ASP A 40 -5.11 -6.74 8.52
N ILE A 41 -3.89 -7.19 8.82
CA ILE A 41 -2.75 -7.17 7.88
C ILE A 41 -3.10 -7.91 6.57
N PRO A 42 -3.64 -9.14 6.58
CA PRO A 42 -3.99 -9.84 5.33
C PRO A 42 -4.98 -9.06 4.46
N LYS A 43 -6.04 -8.49 5.05
CA LYS A 43 -7.02 -7.69 4.31
C LYS A 43 -6.38 -6.44 3.71
N TYR A 44 -5.57 -5.74 4.48
CA TYR A 44 -4.87 -4.54 4.03
C TYR A 44 -3.93 -4.84 2.86
N ILE A 45 -3.09 -5.87 2.97
CA ILE A 45 -2.15 -6.27 1.90
C ILE A 45 -2.89 -6.67 0.61
N ASN A 46 -4.03 -7.37 0.71
CA ASN A 46 -4.84 -7.72 -0.46
C ASN A 46 -5.39 -6.48 -1.17
N ILE A 47 -5.84 -5.47 -0.42
CA ILE A 47 -6.37 -4.23 -0.99
C ILE A 47 -5.27 -3.41 -1.65
N ILE A 48 -4.11 -3.29 -1.00
CA ILE A 48 -2.94 -2.64 -1.61
C ILE A 48 -2.55 -3.33 -2.91
N SER A 49 -2.37 -4.66 -2.88
CA SER A 49 -1.96 -5.47 -4.05
C SER A 49 -2.95 -5.36 -5.22
N ASN A 50 -4.25 -5.32 -4.93
CA ASN A 50 -5.29 -5.16 -5.95
C ASN A 50 -5.29 -3.77 -6.59
N ASN A 51 -4.92 -2.72 -5.86
CA ASN A 51 -4.76 -1.39 -6.45
C ASN A 51 -3.55 -1.34 -7.40
N ILE A 52 -2.46 -2.06 -7.10
CA ILE A 52 -1.29 -2.16 -7.98
C ILE A 52 -1.68 -2.77 -9.34
N ASN A 53 -2.37 -3.92 -9.30
CA ASN A 53 -2.72 -4.68 -10.51
C ASN A 53 -3.70 -3.95 -11.44
N ARG A 54 -4.44 -2.96 -10.95
CA ARG A 54 -5.37 -2.17 -11.78
C ARG A 54 -4.68 -1.14 -12.67
N ASN A 55 -3.44 -0.78 -12.33
CA ASN A 55 -2.69 0.32 -12.96
C ASN A 55 -1.38 -0.12 -13.63
N SER A 56 -1.07 -1.42 -13.57
CA SER A 56 0.09 -2.07 -14.22
C SER A 56 -0.24 -2.69 -15.58
#